data_AF-A0AA91GAV1-F1
#
_entry.id   AF-A0AA91GAV1-F1
#
_cell.length_a   1.000
_cell.length_b   1.000
_cell.length_c   1.000
_cell.angle_alpha   90.00
_cell.angle_beta   90.00
_cell.angle_gamma   90.00
#
_symmetry.space_group_name_H-M   'P 1'
#
loop_
_entity.id
_entity.type
_entity.pdbx_description
1 polymer ?
#
loop_
_entity_poly.entity_id
_entity_poly.type
_entity_poly.pdbx_seq_one_letter_code
_entity_poly.pdbx_strand_id
1 'polypeptide(L)'
;MPKPLISKEVIILDLLEEKRELLKLIVELISERKAITQLYEAIENRLKRIEEIENVISEGQSTTKTTLIPKEEIDRVKFYDHKIKPSSIPYDIISKDICYILKTSGRPMNASQIHSTITKNLHFNLDYKNLVNNILPKMVKDNHLPIEKVYRGFWQYRRAETK
;
A
#
# COMPACT_ATOMS: atom_id res chain seq x y z
N MET A 1 -42.80 -2.49 -59.69
CA MET A 1 -41.75 -2.03 -58.74
C MET A 1 -40.76 -3.18 -58.54
N PRO A 2 -39.57 -3.16 -59.14
CA PRO A 2 -38.60 -4.23 -58.91
C PRO A 2 -37.95 -4.02 -57.53
N LYS A 3 -37.93 -5.08 -56.71
CA LYS A 3 -37.18 -5.09 -55.44
C LYS A 3 -35.68 -4.97 -55.74
N PRO A 4 -34.90 -4.24 -54.94
CA PRO A 4 -33.46 -4.19 -55.13
C PRO A 4 -32.89 -5.59 -54.83
N LEU A 5 -32.39 -6.26 -55.86
CA LEU A 5 -31.60 -7.47 -55.72
C LEU A 5 -30.21 -7.03 -55.26
N ILE A 6 -30.00 -6.97 -53.95
CA ILE A 6 -28.65 -6.92 -53.39
C ILE A 6 -27.95 -8.17 -53.91
N SER A 7 -26.86 -8.01 -54.67
CA SER A 7 -26.17 -9.15 -55.27
C SER A 7 -25.63 -10.05 -54.17
N LYS A 8 -25.69 -11.36 -54.37
CA LYS A 8 -25.20 -12.36 -53.40
C LYS A 8 -23.76 -12.09 -52.96
N GLU A 9 -22.95 -11.53 -53.86
CA GLU A 9 -21.56 -11.14 -53.61
C GLU A 9 -21.40 -10.05 -52.56
N VAL A 10 -22.28 -9.04 -52.55
CA VAL A 10 -22.25 -7.96 -51.55
C VAL A 10 -22.58 -8.52 -50.15
N ILE A 11 -23.56 -9.41 -50.05
CA ILE A 11 -23.94 -10.06 -48.79
C ILE A 11 -22.80 -10.97 -48.28
N ILE A 12 -22.15 -11.71 -49.18
CA ILE A 12 -21.01 -12.57 -48.83
C ILE A 12 -19.83 -11.74 -48.32
N LEU A 13 -19.54 -10.60 -48.97
CA LEU A 13 -18.44 -9.71 -48.55
C LEU A 13 -18.68 -9.12 -47.17
N ASP A 14 -19.91 -8.68 -46.88
CA ASP A 14 -20.31 -8.12 -45.59
C ASP A 14 -20.20 -9.16 -44.45
N LEU A 15 -20.67 -10.39 -44.70
CA LEU A 15 -20.55 -11.51 -43.75
C LEU A 15 -19.09 -11.93 -43.49
N LEU A 16 -18.22 -11.82 -44.49
CA LEU A 16 -16.79 -12.12 -44.33
C LEU A 16 -16.09 -11.06 -43.47
N GLU A 17 -16.50 -9.79 -43.58
CA GLU A 17 -15.96 -8.71 -42.76
C GLU A 17 -16.45 -8.80 -41.32
N GLU A 18 -17.75 -9.06 -41.11
CA GLU A 18 -18.31 -9.32 -39.78
C GLU A 18 -17.60 -10.51 -39.11
N LYS A 19 -17.39 -11.61 -39.84
CA LYS A 19 -16.63 -12.76 -39.33
C LYS A 19 -15.22 -12.37 -38.91
N ARG A 20 -14.54 -11.49 -39.65
CA ARG A 20 -13.18 -11.02 -39.32
C ARG A 20 -13.18 -10.21 -38.03
N GLU A 21 -14.13 -9.29 -37.87
CA GLU A 21 -14.27 -8.49 -36.65
C GLU A 21 -14.61 -9.35 -35.43
N LEU A 22 -15.53 -10.32 -35.58
CA LEU A 22 -15.84 -11.28 -34.51
C LEU A 22 -14.63 -12.10 -34.10
N LEU A 23 -13.80 -12.54 -35.06
CA LEU A 23 -12.57 -13.26 -34.75
C LEU A 23 -11.56 -12.39 -33.98
N LYS A 24 -11.40 -11.12 -34.34
CA LYS A 24 -10.55 -10.18 -33.58
C LYS A 24 -11.04 -10.05 -32.14
N LEU A 25 -12.35 -9.84 -31.96
CA LEU A 25 -12.95 -9.71 -30.64
C LEU A 25 -12.75 -10.97 -29.79
N ILE A 26 -12.86 -12.16 -30.40
CA ILE A 26 -12.58 -13.44 -29.71
C ILE A 26 -11.12 -13.51 -29.25
N VAL A 27 -10.16 -13.08 -30.08
CA VAL A 27 -8.74 -13.07 -29.70
C VAL A 27 -8.48 -12.12 -28.53
N GLU A 28 -9.09 -10.93 -28.57
CA GLU A 28 -8.99 -9.95 -27.48
C GLU A 28 -9.56 -10.53 -26.17
N LEU A 29 -10.76 -11.10 -26.21
CA LEU A 29 -11.38 -11.76 -25.04
C LEU A 29 -10.52 -12.90 -24.49
N ILE A 30 -9.89 -13.71 -25.35
CA ILE A 30 -8.96 -14.77 -24.91
C ILE A 30 -7.74 -14.16 -24.22
N SER A 31 -7.21 -13.05 -24.74
CA SER A 31 -6.05 -12.36 -24.15
C SER A 31 -6.38 -11.77 -22.77
N GLU A 32 -7.54 -11.14 -22.63
CA GLU A 32 -8.03 -10.61 -21.36
C GLU A 32 -8.27 -11.73 -20.35
N ARG A 33 -8.92 -12.82 -20.77
CA ARG A 33 -9.11 -14.00 -19.93
C ARG A 33 -7.77 -14.55 -19.43
N LYS A 34 -6.76 -14.62 -20.30
CA LYS A 34 -5.41 -15.07 -19.91
C LYS A 34 -4.78 -14.13 -18.88
N ALA A 35 -4.90 -12.82 -19.07
CA ALA A 35 -4.39 -11.84 -18.10
C ALA A 35 -5.09 -11.97 -16.73
N ILE A 36 -6.41 -12.19 -16.73
CA ILE A 36 -7.18 -12.43 -15.50
C ILE A 36 -6.70 -13.72 -14.80
N THR A 37 -6.47 -14.80 -15.55
CA THR A 37 -5.93 -16.05 -14.97
C THR A 37 -4.56 -15.83 -14.33
N GLN A 38 -3.66 -15.08 -14.98
CA GLN A 38 -2.35 -14.75 -14.40
C GLN A 38 -2.46 -13.94 -13.11
N LEU A 39 -3.39 -12.98 -13.05
CA LEU A 39 -3.66 -12.21 -11.83
C LEU A 39 -4.20 -13.10 -10.71
N TYR A 40 -5.11 -14.02 -11.04
CA TYR A 40 -5.64 -14.99 -10.08
C TYR A 40 -4.51 -15.85 -9.49
N GLU A 41 -3.65 -16.43 -10.33
CA GLU A 41 -2.50 -17.22 -9.88
C GLU A 41 -1.54 -16.41 -9.01
N ALA A 42 -1.27 -15.15 -9.37
CA ALA A 42 -0.41 -14.27 -8.58
C ALA A 42 -0.99 -13.98 -7.18
N ILE A 43 -2.30 -13.78 -7.09
CA ILE A 43 -3.01 -13.59 -5.82
C ILE A 43 -2.96 -14.87 -4.99
N GLU A 44 -3.26 -16.02 -5.59
CA GLU A 44 -3.24 -17.32 -4.91
C GLU A 44 -1.85 -17.63 -4.33
N ASN A 45 -0.79 -17.39 -5.12
CA ASN A 45 0.59 -17.55 -4.66
C ASN A 45 0.94 -16.61 -3.49
N ARG A 46 0.45 -15.37 -3.54
CA ARG A 46 0.67 -14.41 -2.46
C ARG A 46 -0.06 -14.82 -1.19
N LEU A 47 -1.26 -15.39 -1.29
CA LEU A 47 -2.00 -15.91 -0.15
C LEU A 47 -1.28 -17.11 0.48
N LYS A 48 -0.82 -18.08 -0.32
CA LYS A 48 -0.02 -19.22 0.17
C LYS A 48 1.22 -18.76 0.92
N ARG A 49 1.93 -17.75 0.40
CA ARG A 49 3.09 -17.18 1.08
C ARG A 49 2.74 -16.50 2.41
N ILE A 50 1.58 -15.85 2.51
CA ILE A 50 1.11 -15.27 3.77
C ILE A 50 0.82 -16.39 4.77
N GLU A 51 0.12 -17.44 4.35
CA GLU A 51 -0.18 -18.62 5.17
C GLU A 51 1.12 -19.31 5.67
N GLU A 52 2.13 -19.46 4.81
CA GLU A 52 3.45 -19.96 5.20
C GLU A 52 4.11 -19.10 6.28
N ILE A 53 4.07 -17.77 6.15
CA ILE A 53 4.62 -16.83 7.13
C ILE A 53 3.86 -16.94 8.46
N GLU A 54 2.53 -17.01 8.41
CA GLU A 54 1.68 -17.18 9.59
C GLU A 54 1.97 -18.49 10.33
N ASN A 55 2.19 -19.58 9.58
CA ASN A 55 2.59 -20.87 10.15
C ASN A 55 3.97 -20.80 10.81
N VAL A 56 4.98 -20.20 10.16
CA VAL A 56 6.33 -20.02 10.74
C VAL A 56 6.29 -19.19 12.03
N ILE A 57 5.47 -18.14 12.08
CA ILE A 57 5.28 -17.31 13.28
C ILE A 57 4.57 -18.11 14.38
N SER A 58 3.58 -18.92 14.02
CA SER A 58 2.82 -19.76 14.96
C SER A 58 3.63 -20.93 15.52
N GLU A 59 4.58 -21.45 14.75
CA GLU A 59 5.47 -22.56 15.16
C GLU A 59 6.72 -22.12 15.93
N GLY A 60 6.96 -20.81 16.12
CA GLY A 60 7.98 -20.32 17.05
C GLY A 60 9.42 -20.75 16.74
N GLN A 61 9.80 -20.88 15.46
CA GLN A 61 11.19 -21.22 15.10
C GLN A 61 12.13 -20.02 15.27
N SER A 62 12.74 -19.94 16.44
CA SER A 62 13.94 -19.14 16.71
C SER A 62 15.10 -19.65 15.84
N THR A 63 15.35 -19.01 14.70
CA THR A 63 16.57 -19.25 13.92
C THR A 63 17.71 -18.46 14.53
N THR A 64 18.34 -19.04 15.54
CA THR A 64 19.65 -18.61 16.07
C THR A 64 20.73 -18.86 15.01
N LYS A 65 21.07 -17.81 14.26
CA LYS A 65 22.42 -17.65 13.70
C LYS A 65 22.99 -16.33 14.17
N THR A 66 23.25 -16.27 15.47
CA THR A 66 24.04 -15.20 16.09
C THR A 66 25.51 -15.49 15.80
N THR A 67 26.11 -14.75 14.88
CA THR A 67 27.56 -14.61 14.80
C THR A 67 28.02 -14.03 16.13
N LEU A 68 28.89 -14.76 16.84
CA LEU A 68 29.40 -14.39 18.16
C LEU A 68 30.16 -13.05 18.07
N ILE A 69 29.51 -11.96 18.48
CA ILE A 69 30.17 -10.67 18.71
C ILE A 69 30.91 -10.76 20.06
N PRO A 70 32.21 -10.40 20.13
CA PRO A 70 32.99 -10.43 21.36
C PRO A 70 32.35 -9.66 22.53
N LYS A 71 32.50 -10.20 23.73
CA LYS A 71 31.84 -9.84 25.01
C LYS A 71 32.06 -8.41 25.54
N GLU A 72 32.70 -7.52 24.78
CA GLU A 72 33.10 -6.19 25.25
C GLU A 72 32.06 -5.09 24.91
N GLU A 73 31.04 -5.39 24.10
CA GLU A 73 29.98 -4.43 23.73
C GLU A 73 28.63 -4.61 24.46
N ILE A 74 28.54 -5.57 25.38
CA ILE A 74 27.26 -6.01 25.99
C ILE A 74 26.72 -5.01 27.03
N ASP A 75 27.49 -4.02 27.49
CA ASP A 75 27.06 -3.10 28.55
C ASP A 75 26.16 -1.94 28.10
N ARG A 76 25.83 -1.81 26.81
CA ARG A 76 24.95 -0.72 26.31
C ARG A 76 23.53 -1.13 25.97
N VAL A 77 23.15 -2.40 26.09
CA VAL A 77 21.81 -2.87 25.71
C VAL A 77 21.09 -3.47 26.91
N LYS A 78 21.02 -2.69 28.01
CA LYS A 78 20.08 -3.00 29.07
C LYS A 78 18.69 -2.49 28.69
N PHE A 79 17.86 -3.46 28.30
CA PHE A 79 16.45 -3.57 28.70
C PHE A 79 15.53 -2.39 28.40
N TYR A 80 14.81 -2.48 27.28
CA TYR A 80 13.39 -2.14 27.26
C TYR A 80 12.58 -3.36 26.81
N ASP A 81 12.39 -4.26 27.77
CA ASP A 81 11.39 -5.31 27.72
C ASP A 81 10.00 -4.64 27.82
N HIS A 82 9.36 -4.44 26.67
CA HIS A 82 8.00 -3.91 26.57
C HIS A 82 7.14 -4.91 25.82
N LYS A 83 6.46 -5.77 26.59
CA LYS A 83 5.17 -6.42 26.33
C LYS A 83 4.75 -6.41 24.85
N ILE A 84 4.89 -7.56 24.21
CA ILE A 84 4.41 -7.85 22.84
C ILE A 84 2.97 -7.34 22.72
N LYS A 85 2.79 -6.23 21.99
CA LYS A 85 1.48 -5.70 21.59
C LYS A 85 1.15 -6.26 20.19
N PRO A 86 -0.13 -6.57 19.91
CA PRO A 86 -0.55 -7.11 18.62
C PRO A 86 -0.11 -6.17 17.50
N SER A 87 0.68 -6.71 16.56
CA SER A 87 1.15 -6.12 15.29
C SER A 87 0.88 -4.62 15.11
N SER A 88 1.49 -3.80 15.96
CA SER A 88 1.38 -2.35 15.87
C SER A 88 2.33 -1.88 14.78
N ILE A 89 1.81 -1.16 13.77
CA ILE A 89 2.63 -0.59 12.71
C ILE A 89 3.81 0.18 13.34
N PRO A 90 5.05 -0.08 12.91
CA PRO A 90 6.21 0.63 13.43
C PRO A 90 6.02 2.14 13.29
N TYR A 91 6.25 2.86 14.38
CA TYR A 91 6.16 4.32 14.43
C TYR A 91 6.98 4.98 13.32
N ASP A 92 8.11 4.40 12.94
CA ASP A 92 9.01 4.91 11.90
C ASP A 92 8.37 4.93 10.51
N ILE A 93 7.47 3.98 10.21
CA ILE A 93 6.76 3.93 8.93
C ILE A 93 5.67 5.02 8.93
N ILE A 94 4.83 5.03 9.97
CA ILE A 94 3.72 5.99 10.09
C ILE A 94 4.25 7.44 10.08
N SER A 95 5.35 7.68 10.79
CA SER A 95 5.94 9.01 10.90
C SER A 95 6.47 9.52 9.56
N LYS A 96 7.13 8.67 8.76
CA LYS A 96 7.60 9.01 7.41
C LYS A 96 6.43 9.32 6.48
N ASP A 97 5.36 8.54 6.53
CA ASP A 97 4.19 8.76 5.69
C ASP A 97 3.45 10.06 6.05
N ILE A 98 3.27 10.33 7.35
CA ILE A 98 2.71 11.61 7.82
C ILE A 98 3.59 12.77 7.35
N CYS A 99 4.91 12.67 7.47
CA CYS A 99 5.86 13.66 6.94
C CYS A 99 5.65 13.89 5.45
N TYR A 100 5.54 12.83 4.66
CA TYR A 100 5.34 12.91 3.22
C TYR A 100 4.01 13.59 2.87
N ILE A 101 2.91 13.22 3.55
CA ILE A 101 1.59 13.82 3.35
C ILE A 101 1.62 15.32 3.66
N LEU A 102 2.19 15.70 4.81
CA LEU A 102 2.27 17.11 5.21
C LEU A 102 3.22 17.92 4.32
N LYS A 103 4.30 17.31 3.84
CA LYS A 103 5.23 17.95 2.88
C LYS A 103 4.54 18.21 1.55
N THR A 104 3.81 17.22 1.05
CA THR A 104 3.12 17.26 -0.26
C THR A 104 1.91 18.20 -0.22
N SER A 105 1.18 18.24 0.89
CA SER A 105 0.01 19.12 1.02
C SER A 105 0.39 20.61 1.01
N GLY A 106 1.60 20.93 1.47
CA GLY A 106 2.13 22.29 1.53
C GLY A 106 1.38 23.25 2.48
N ARG A 107 0.39 22.75 3.22
CA ARG A 107 -0.49 23.51 4.12
C ARG A 107 -0.75 22.75 5.43
N PRO A 108 -1.12 23.43 6.54
CA PRO A 108 -1.57 22.75 7.75
C PRO A 108 -2.72 21.79 7.48
N MET A 109 -2.66 20.59 8.05
CA MET A 109 -3.73 19.59 7.99
C MET A 109 -4.22 19.24 9.38
N ASN A 110 -5.53 19.03 9.52
CA ASN A 110 -6.09 18.51 10.75
C ASN A 110 -5.93 16.99 10.86
N ALA A 111 -6.10 16.46 12.08
CA ALA A 111 -5.95 15.03 12.33
C ALA A 111 -6.87 14.15 11.46
N SER A 112 -8.09 14.59 11.17
CA SER A 112 -9.05 13.83 10.35
C SER A 112 -8.61 13.77 8.89
N GLN A 113 -8.08 14.87 8.35
CA GLN A 113 -7.50 14.92 7.01
C GLN A 113 -6.25 14.03 6.91
N ILE A 114 -5.38 14.07 7.93
CA ILE A 114 -4.19 13.22 7.99
C ILE A 114 -4.61 11.75 8.04
N HIS A 115 -5.52 11.39 8.94
CA HIS A 115 -6.03 10.03 9.11
C HIS A 115 -6.65 9.47 7.82
N SER A 116 -7.58 10.21 7.23
CA SER A 116 -8.25 9.79 5.99
C SER A 116 -7.27 9.64 4.82
N THR A 117 -6.23 10.47 4.74
CA THR A 117 -5.21 10.37 3.68
C THR A 117 -4.32 9.14 3.88
N ILE A 118 -3.92 8.85 5.13
CA ILE A 118 -3.13 7.66 5.47
C ILE A 118 -3.91 6.39 5.18
N THR A 119 -5.17 6.29 5.64
CA THR A 119 -5.99 5.09 5.44
C THR A 119 -6.34 4.84 3.98
N LYS A 120 -6.38 5.88 3.14
CA LYS A 120 -6.55 5.72 1.68
C LYS A 120 -5.29 5.22 0.98
N ASN A 121 -4.11 5.66 1.44
CA ASN A 121 -2.83 5.37 0.80
C ASN A 121 -2.17 4.10 1.34
N LEU A 122 -2.52 3.65 2.55
CA LEU A 122 -1.97 2.45 3.19
C LEU A 122 -3.04 1.36 3.36
N HIS A 123 -2.64 0.11 3.12
CA HIS A 123 -3.45 -1.08 3.38
C HIS A 123 -3.58 -1.44 4.88
N PHE A 124 -3.29 -0.52 5.80
CA PHE A 124 -3.29 -0.81 7.24
C PHE A 124 -4.30 0.05 8.00
N ASN A 125 -4.88 -0.55 9.04
CA ASN A 125 -5.93 0.06 9.85
C ASN A 125 -5.32 0.88 10.99
N LEU A 126 -4.92 2.13 10.70
CA LEU A 126 -4.49 3.08 11.73
C LEU A 126 -5.70 3.61 12.48
N ASP A 127 -5.78 3.41 13.80
CA ASP A 127 -6.84 4.01 14.62
C ASP A 127 -6.65 5.53 14.78
N TYR A 128 -7.73 6.29 14.55
CA TYR A 128 -7.77 7.74 14.71
C TYR A 128 -7.39 8.18 16.13
N LYS A 129 -7.87 7.45 17.16
CA LYS A 129 -7.58 7.79 18.56
C LYS A 129 -6.09 7.63 18.86
N ASN A 130 -5.45 6.61 18.28
CA ASN A 130 -4.02 6.40 18.40
C ASN A 130 -3.20 7.47 17.65
N LEU A 131 -3.65 7.88 16.46
CA LEU A 131 -3.03 8.96 15.68
C LEU A 131 -2.98 10.27 16.49
N VAL A 132 -4.13 10.69 17.04
CA VAL A 132 -4.27 11.98 17.74
C VAL A 132 -3.56 12.00 19.08
N ASN A 133 -3.67 10.94 19.86
CA ASN A 133 -3.21 10.95 21.26
C ASN A 133 -1.75 10.50 21.41
N ASN A 134 -1.26 9.63 20.52
CA ASN A 134 0.06 9.02 20.69
C ASN A 134 1.02 9.43 19.58
N ILE A 135 0.64 9.23 18.31
CA ILE A 135 1.57 9.40 17.18
C ILE A 135 1.88 10.86 16.92
N LEU A 136 0.86 11.70 16.65
CA LEU A 136 1.08 13.12 16.33
C LEU A 136 1.78 13.90 17.45
N PRO A 137 1.44 13.72 18.75
CA PRO A 137 2.17 14.38 19.83
C PRO A 137 3.60 13.88 19.97
N LYS A 138 3.85 12.58 19.73
CA LYS A 138 5.20 12.02 19.75
C LYS A 138 6.05 12.59 18.62
N MET A 139 5.49 12.74 17.42
CA MET A 139 6.18 13.33 16.26
C MET A 139 6.56 14.79 16.46
N VAL A 140 5.72 15.58 17.14
CA VAL A 140 6.05 16.98 17.45
C VAL A 140 7.16 17.09 18.50
N LYS A 141 7.27 16.11 19.40
CA LYS A 141 8.36 16.05 20.40
C LYS A 141 9.67 15.53 19.81
N ASP A 142 9.61 14.89 18.65
CA ASP A 142 10.77 14.32 17.98
C ASP A 142 11.47 15.41 17.16
N ASN A 143 12.62 15.89 17.67
CA ASN A 143 13.39 16.96 17.03
C ASN A 143 13.99 16.56 15.68
N HIS A 144 14.06 15.26 15.35
CA HIS A 144 14.56 14.78 14.07
C HIS A 144 13.49 14.82 12.98
N LEU A 145 12.21 14.95 13.34
CA LEU A 145 11.12 15.04 12.39
C LEU A 145 10.81 16.51 12.06
N PRO A 146 10.74 16.87 10.76
CA PRO A 146 10.41 18.22 10.30
C PRO A 146 8.90 18.47 10.39
N ILE A 147 8.32 18.35 11.58
CA ILE A 147 6.90 18.56 11.85
C ILE A 147 6.73 19.52 13.02
N GLU A 148 5.66 20.30 12.95
CA GLU A 148 5.26 21.20 14.01
C GLU A 148 3.74 21.23 14.17
N LYS A 149 3.30 21.66 15.34
CA LYS A 149 1.90 21.91 15.64
C LYS A 149 1.63 23.40 15.50
N VAL A 150 0.80 23.77 14.53
CA VAL A 150 0.55 25.18 14.21
C VAL A 150 -0.56 25.76 15.11
N TYR A 151 -1.64 25.00 15.29
CA TYR A 151 -2.78 25.40 16.12
C TYR A 151 -3.52 24.17 16.66
N ARG A 152 -4.59 24.40 17.44
CA ARG A 152 -5.35 23.31 18.06
C ARG A 152 -5.90 22.37 16.98
N GLY A 153 -5.38 21.15 16.97
CA GLY A 153 -5.83 20.08 16.08
C GLY A 153 -5.25 20.14 14.67
N PHE A 154 -4.20 20.94 14.42
CA PHE A 154 -3.57 21.05 13.11
C PHE A 154 -2.04 20.94 13.19
N TRP A 155 -1.48 20.26 12.19
CA TRP A 155 -0.07 19.93 12.06
C TRP A 155 0.45 20.33 10.68
N GLN A 156 1.72 20.70 10.61
CA GLN A 156 2.37 21.15 9.38
C GLN A 156 3.79 20.60 9.29
N TYR A 157 4.27 20.44 8.05
CA TYR A 157 5.68 20.17 7.77
C TYR A 157 6.53 21.43 7.95
N ARG A 158 7.55 21.35 8.81
CA ARG A 158 8.52 22.42 9.03
C ARG A 158 9.39 22.53 7.79
N ARG A 159 9.23 23.62 7.03
CA ARG A 159 10.16 23.94 5.94
C ARG A 159 11.43 24.46 6.58
N ALA A 160 12.58 23.87 6.26
CA ALA A 160 13.84 24.52 6.59
C ALA A 160 13.86 25.84 5.82
N GLU A 161 13.85 26.95 6.54
CA GLU A 161 14.08 28.26 5.93
C GLU A 161 15.48 28.23 5.33
N THR A 162 15.59 28.13 4.01
CA THR A 162 16.77 28.63 3.31
C THR A 162 16.79 30.14 3.55
N LYS A 163 17.61 30.55 4.52
CA LYS A 163 18.11 31.92 4.62
C LYS A 163 19.02 32.21 3.43
#